data_AF-A0A2J8WTN2-F1
#
_entry.id   AF-A0A2J8WTN2-F1
#
_cell.length_a   1.000
_cell.length_b   1.000
_cell.length_c   1.000
_cell.angle_alpha   90.00
_cell.angle_beta   90.00
_cell.angle_gamma   90.00
#
_symmetry.space_group_name_H-M   'P 1'
#
loop_
_entity.id
_entity.type
_entity.pdbx_description
1 polymer ?
#
loop_
_entity_poly.entity_id
_entity_poly.type
_entity_poly.pdbx_seq_one_letter_code
_entity_poly.pdbx_strand_id
1 'polypeptide(L)' 'YEGTALVTVGEDGQIKIWSKTGMLRSTLAQQGTPVYSVAWGPDSEKVLYTAVESS' A
#
# COMPACT_ATOMS: atom_id res chain seq x y z
N TYR A 1 2.62 5.87 -13.38
CA TYR A 1 1.75 6.58 -12.42
C TYR A 1 0.83 7.51 -13.19
N GLU A 2 -0.42 7.11 -13.44
CA GLU A 2 -1.42 7.99 -14.08
C GLU A 2 -2.17 8.87 -13.07
N GLY A 3 -1.76 8.89 -11.78
CA GLY A 3 -2.37 9.74 -10.75
C GLY A 3 -3.79 9.35 -10.34
N THR A 4 -4.23 8.13 -10.65
CA THR A 4 -5.63 7.69 -10.44
C THR A 4 -5.87 7.02 -9.09
N ALA A 5 -4.81 6.63 -8.38
CA ALA A 5 -4.89 5.96 -7.08
C ALA A 5 -3.74 6.36 -6.16
N LEU A 6 -4.01 6.31 -4.85
CA LEU A 6 -3.03 6.50 -3.77
C LEU A 6 -2.83 5.16 -3.06
N VAL A 7 -1.60 4.87 -2.63
CA VAL A 7 -1.30 3.74 -1.75
C VAL A 7 -0.84 4.26 -0.39
N THR A 8 -1.32 3.64 0.68
CA THR A 8 -0.91 3.96 2.05
C THR A 8 -0.53 2.70 2.79
N VAL A 9 0.43 2.84 3.70
CA VAL A 9 0.89 1.79 4.63
C VAL A 9 1.01 2.38 6.03
N GLY A 10 0.99 1.53 7.05
CA GLY A 10 1.05 1.98 8.45
C GLY A 10 1.44 0.91 9.46
N GLU A 11 1.43 1.31 10.73
CA GLU A 11 1.77 0.46 11.88
C GLU A 11 0.77 -0.68 12.11
N ASP A 12 -0.46 -0.52 11.62
CA ASP A 12 -1.48 -1.56 11.62
C ASP A 12 -1.21 -2.68 10.60
N GLY A 13 -0.12 -2.56 9.81
CA GLY A 13 0.29 -3.51 8.79
C GLY A 13 -0.60 -3.52 7.55
N GLN A 14 -1.57 -2.61 7.44
CA GLN A 14 -2.48 -2.58 6.29
C GLN A 14 -1.85 -1.83 5.12
N ILE A 15 -1.93 -2.45 3.94
CA ILE A 15 -1.61 -1.78 2.67
C ILE A 15 -2.93 -1.50 1.95
N LYS A 16 -3.29 -0.22 1.81
CA LYS A 16 -4.59 0.21 1.27
C LYS A 16 -4.42 1.01 -0.01
N ILE A 17 -5.38 0.85 -0.93
CA ILE A 17 -5.48 1.60 -2.17
C ILE A 17 -6.71 2.51 -2.11
N TRP A 18 -6.51 3.78 -2.41
CA TRP A 18 -7.54 4.82 -2.38
C TRP A 18 -7.74 5.41 -3.76
N SER A 19 -8.95 5.90 -4.04
CA SER A 19 -9.18 6.81 -5.14
C SER A 19 -8.58 8.18 -4.83
N LYS A 20 -8.36 9.00 -5.86
CA LYS A 20 -8.00 10.42 -5.69
C LYS A 20 -9.02 11.24 -4.90
N THR A 21 -10.26 10.75 -4.79
CA THR A 21 -11.34 11.38 -4.00
C THR A 21 -11.36 10.94 -2.54
N GLY A 22 -10.38 10.12 -2.11
CA GLY A 22 -10.28 9.62 -0.74
C GLY A 22 -11.15 8.41 -0.42
N MET A 23 -11.76 7.78 -1.44
CA MET A 23 -12.56 6.57 -1.24
C MET A 23 -11.64 5.35 -1.16
N LEU A 24 -11.78 4.52 -0.12
CA LEU A 24 -11.07 3.25 -0.04
C LEU A 24 -11.56 2.32 -1.16
N ARG A 25 -10.65 1.94 -2.07
CA ARG A 25 -10.96 1.04 -3.18
C ARG A 25 -10.72 -0.41 -2.80
N SER A 26 -9.62 -0.69 -2.11
CA SER A 26 -9.25 -2.04 -1.71
C SER A 26 -8.18 -2.05 -0.60
N THR A 27 -8.15 -3.14 0.17
CA THR A 27 -7.02 -3.50 1.03
C THR A 27 -6.21 -4.55 0.27
N LEU A 28 -5.00 -4.20 -0.15
CA LEU A 28 -4.14 -5.03 -0.99
C LEU A 28 -3.55 -6.20 -0.19
N ALA A 29 -3.11 -5.93 1.04
CA ALA A 29 -2.58 -6.92 1.95
C ALA A 29 -2.71 -6.45 3.40
N GLN A 30 -2.72 -7.42 4.31
CA GLN A 30 -2.63 -7.21 5.75
C GLN A 30 -1.38 -7.93 6.23
N GLN A 31 -0.38 -7.17 6.65
CA GLN A 31 0.80 -7.69 7.33
C GLN A 31 0.51 -7.78 8.82
N GLY A 32 1.12 -8.76 9.50
CA GLY A 32 1.06 -8.87 10.96
C GLY A 32 1.97 -7.86 11.67
N THR A 33 2.73 -7.08 10.89
CA THR A 33 3.75 -6.15 11.36
C THR A 33 3.63 -4.79 10.67
N PRO A 34 4.19 -3.73 11.28
CA PRO A 34 4.26 -2.42 10.67
C PRO A 34 4.92 -2.42 9.28
N VAL A 35 4.32 -1.63 8.38
CA VAL A 35 4.85 -1.39 7.04
C VAL A 35 5.18 0.09 6.91
N TYR A 36 6.46 0.40 6.70
CA TYR A 36 6.97 1.79 6.77
C TYR A 36 7.23 2.44 5.41
N SER A 37 7.34 1.64 4.35
CA SER A 37 7.64 2.16 3.01
C SER A 37 6.85 1.42 1.96
N VAL A 38 6.43 2.18 0.95
CA VAL A 38 5.63 1.68 -0.17
C VAL A 38 5.95 2.49 -1.44
N ALA A 39 6.04 1.80 -2.57
CA ALA A 39 6.28 2.41 -3.87
C ALA A 39 5.49 1.68 -4.97
N TRP A 40 4.95 2.44 -5.90
CA TRP A 40 4.35 1.88 -7.11
C TRP A 40 5.44 1.40 -8.08
N GLY A 41 5.18 0.29 -8.77
CA GLY A 41 5.95 -0.13 -9.92
C GLY A 41 5.83 0.87 -11.08
N PRO A 42 6.79 0.85 -12.04
CA PRO A 42 6.81 1.79 -13.17
C PRO A 42 5.53 1.69 -14.02
N ASP A 43 5.03 0.48 -14.21
CA ASP A 43 3.78 0.10 -14.89
C ASP A 43 2.52 0.37 -14.08
N SER A 44 2.64 0.71 -12.79
CA SER A 44 1.51 0.95 -11.87
C SER A 44 0.56 -0.24 -11.66
N GLU A 45 0.91 -1.45 -12.09
CA GLU A 45 0.12 -2.67 -11.82
C GLU A 45 0.49 -3.32 -10.49
N LYS A 46 1.71 -3.05 -10.01
CA LYS A 46 2.27 -3.63 -8.78
C LYS A 46 2.72 -2.58 -7.80
N VAL A 47 2.81 -2.99 -6.54
CA VAL A 47 3.32 -2.19 -5.43
C VAL A 47 4.41 -2.99 -4.72
N LEU A 48 5.53 -2.34 -4.43
CA LEU A 48 6.56 -2.82 -3.52
C LEU A 48 6.31 -2.20 -2.14
N TYR A 49 6.42 -2.99 -1.09
CA TYR A 49 6.39 -2.50 0.29
C TYR A 49 7.38 -3.28 1.15
N THR A 50 7.86 -2.65 2.23
CA THR A 50 8.78 -3.27 3.18
C THR A 50 8.10 -3.44 4.53
N ALA A 51 7.95 -4.69 4.96
CA ALA A 51 7.43 -5.04 6.28
C ALA A 51 8.57 -5.61 7.15
N VAL A 52 8.47 -5.44 8.45
CA VAL A 52 9.37 -6.13 9.38
C VAL A 52 8.96 -7.60 9.43
N GLU A 53 9.89 -8.51 9.18
CA GLU A 53 9.62 -9.93 9.40
C GLU A 53 9.63 -10.20 10.91
N SER A 54 8.51 -10.66 11.45
CA SER A 54 8.45 -11.20 12.81
C SER A 54 8.58 -12.72 12.71
N SER A 55 9.70 -13.26 13.19
CA SER A 55 9.99 -14.70 13.28
C SER A 55 9.03 -15.46 14.19
#